data_AF-A0A1F4E404-F1
#
_entry.id   AF-A0A1F4E404-F1
#
_cell.length_a   1.000
_cell.length_b   1.000
_cell.length_c   1.000
_cell.angle_alpha   90.00
_cell.angle_beta   90.00
_cell.angle_gamma   90.00
#
_symmetry.space_group_name_H-M   'P 1'
#
loop_
_entity.id
_entity.type
_entity.pdbx_description
1 polymer ?
#
loop_
_entity_poly.entity_id
_entity_poly.type
_entity_poly.pdbx_seq_one_letter_code
_entity_poly.pdbx_strand_id
1 'polypeptide(L)'
;MKLEHIPYKGEPQAVVDLVAGRLQLYISPAPYLDFVVGGKLKVLATTGPRRTPLQPDIPTMEEAGYPEATMSVLFGCSAWPDRPICLRRSRRN
;
A
#
# COMPACT_ATOMS: atom_id res chain seq x y z
N MET A 1 -5.89 1.92 -24.32
CA MET A 1 -5.50 2.98 -23.35
C MET A 1 -4.08 2.66 -22.90
N LYS A 2 -3.17 3.64 -22.91
CA LYS A 2 -1.75 3.43 -22.55
C LYS A 2 -1.52 4.01 -21.15
N LEU A 3 -1.01 3.19 -20.24
CA LEU A 3 -0.56 3.61 -18.91
C LEU A 3 0.96 3.80 -18.97
N GLU A 4 1.43 4.95 -18.51
CA GLU A 4 2.86 5.24 -18.41
C GLU A 4 3.26 5.19 -16.93
N HIS A 5 4.22 4.32 -16.61
CA HIS A 5 4.73 4.20 -15.25
C HIS A 5 5.67 5.37 -14.96
N ILE A 6 5.25 6.25 -14.05
CA ILE A 6 6.08 7.35 -13.56
C ILE A 6 6.79 6.88 -12.28
N PRO A 7 8.12 6.69 -12.30
CA PRO A 7 8.84 6.21 -11.13
C PRO A 7 8.99 7.33 -10.09
N TYR A 8 8.61 7.04 -8.85
CA TYR A 8 8.85 7.92 -7.71
C TYR A 8 9.95 7.34 -6.82
N LYS A 9 10.69 8.22 -6.13
CA LYS A 9 11.73 7.80 -5.17
C LYS A 9 11.14 7.15 -3.92
N GLY A 10 9.87 7.41 -3.65
CA GLY A 10 9.17 6.86 -2.51
C GLY A 10 7.69 7.15 -2.57
N GLU A 11 6.99 6.36 -1.79
CA GLU A 11 5.54 6.37 -1.65
C GLU A 11 4.97 7.75 -1.25
N PRO A 12 5.53 8.51 -0.29
CA PRO A 12 4.96 9.80 0.12
C PRO A 12 4.90 10.84 -1.01
N GLN A 13 5.85 10.83 -1.95
CA GLN A 13 5.85 11.76 -3.08
C GLN A 13 4.71 11.43 -4.06
N ALA A 14 4.51 10.15 -4.35
CA ALA A 14 3.45 9.70 -5.25
C ALA A 14 2.05 10.03 -4.69
N VAL A 15 1.85 9.88 -3.38
CA VAL A 15 0.56 10.17 -2.72
C VAL A 15 0.20 11.65 -2.80
N VAL A 16 1.17 12.54 -2.57
CA VAL A 16 0.94 13.98 -2.67
C VAL A 16 0.51 14.36 -4.08
N ASP A 17 1.17 13.82 -5.11
CA ASP A 17 0.83 14.08 -6.50
C ASP A 17 -0.49 13.42 -6.93
N LEU A 18 -0.86 12.28 -6.33
CA LEU A 18 -2.16 11.65 -6.52
C LEU A 18 -3.29 12.50 -5.92
N VAL A 19 -3.14 12.98 -4.69
CA VAL A 19 -4.12 13.87 -4.03
C VAL A 19 -4.22 15.22 -4.74
N ALA A 20 -3.12 15.70 -5.34
CA ALA A 20 -3.11 16.91 -6.16
C ALA A 20 -3.71 16.71 -7.57
N GLY A 21 -4.09 15.47 -7.95
CA GLY A 21 -4.69 15.16 -9.25
C GLY A 21 -3.70 15.12 -10.42
N ARG A 22 -2.39 15.09 -10.16
CA ARG A 22 -1.35 14.96 -11.19
C ARG A 22 -1.21 13.53 -11.68
N LEU A 23 -1.44 12.57 -10.80
CA LEU A 23 -1.51 11.14 -11.13
C LEU A 23 -2.97 10.69 -11.23
N GLN A 24 -3.27 9.83 -12.19
CA GLN A 24 -4.60 9.25 -12.36
C GLN A 24 -4.77 7.97 -11.54
N LEU A 25 -3.67 7.25 -11.30
CA LEU A 25 -3.65 5.97 -10.62
C LEU A 25 -2.33 5.81 -9.87
N TYR A 26 -2.38 5.18 -8.71
CA TYR A 26 -1.21 4.73 -7.97
C TYR A 26 -1.49 3.38 -7.32
N ILE A 27 -0.52 2.47 -7.38
CA ILE A 27 -0.57 1.17 -6.73
C ILE A 27 0.32 1.26 -5.48
N SER A 28 -0.30 1.16 -4.31
CA SER A 28 0.38 1.30 -3.01
C SER A 28 0.29 0.02 -2.17
N PRO A 29 1.32 -0.28 -1.36
CA PRO A 29 1.25 -1.34 -0.37
C PRO A 29 0.26 -1.07 0.77
N ALA A 30 -0.15 0.19 0.99
CA ALA A 30 -1.07 0.57 2.06
C ALA A 30 -2.29 1.32 1.51
N PRO A 31 -3.52 0.96 1.96
CA PRO A 31 -4.69 1.76 1.65
C PRO A 31 -4.61 3.05 2.47
N TYR A 32 -4.52 4.20 1.80
CA TYR A 32 -4.46 5.54 2.41
C TYR A 32 -5.78 5.95 3.08
N LEU A 33 -6.20 5.21 4.10
CA LEU A 33 -7.55 5.26 4.66
C LEU A 33 -7.98 6.68 5.05
N ASP A 34 -7.09 7.49 5.62
CA ASP A 34 -7.40 8.87 6.01
C ASP A 34 -7.85 9.74 4.82
N PHE A 35 -7.18 9.57 3.67
CA PHE A 35 -7.53 10.29 2.44
C PHE A 35 -8.79 9.72 1.77
N VAL A 36 -9.09 8.44 1.99
CA VAL A 36 -10.29 7.77 1.47
C VAL A 36 -11.53 8.19 2.25
N VAL A 37 -11.45 8.19 3.59
CA VAL A 37 -12.54 8.66 4.46
C VAL A 37 -12.79 10.14 4.24
N GLY A 38 -11.74 10.94 4.00
CA GLY A 38 -11.85 12.34 3.63
C GLY A 38 -12.37 12.61 2.20
N GLY A 39 -12.69 11.56 1.42
CA GLY A 39 -13.21 11.67 0.05
C GLY A 39 -12.22 12.22 -0.97
N LYS A 40 -10.94 12.38 -0.61
CA LYS A 40 -9.89 12.88 -1.50
C LYS A 40 -9.38 11.80 -2.44
N LEU A 41 -9.41 10.55 -2.00
CA LEU A 41 -9.01 9.38 -2.78
C LEU A 41 -10.13 8.34 -2.82
N LYS A 42 -10.20 7.61 -3.92
CA LYS A 42 -11.06 6.43 -4.07
C LYS A 42 -10.19 5.22 -4.30
N VAL A 43 -10.32 4.21 -3.45
CA VAL A 43 -9.69 2.90 -3.69
C VAL A 43 -10.58 2.13 -4.67
N LEU A 44 -9.97 1.65 -5.75
CA LEU A 44 -10.69 0.94 -6.81
C LEU A 44 -10.74 -0.57 -6.57
N ALA A 45 -9.60 -1.14 -6.17
CA ALA A 45 -9.46 -2.55 -5.85
C ALA A 45 -8.24 -2.77 -4.95
N THR A 46 -8.21 -3.89 -4.22
CA THR A 46 -7.03 -4.35 -3.49
C THR A 46 -6.26 -5.37 -4.32
N THR A 47 -4.92 -5.33 -4.29
CA THR A 47 -4.07 -6.30 -5.00
C THR A 47 -3.93 -7.63 -4.25
N GLY A 48 -4.34 -7.68 -2.98
CA GLY A 48 -4.26 -8.90 -2.17
C GLY A 48 -5.23 -9.99 -2.65
N PRO A 49 -4.96 -11.26 -2.31
CA PRO A 49 -5.80 -12.40 -2.71
C PRO A 49 -7.17 -12.42 -2.00
N ARG A 50 -7.34 -11.61 -0.95
CA ARG A 50 -8.58 -11.52 -0.17
C ARG A 50 -8.86 -10.06 0.17
N ARG A 51 -10.14 -9.73 0.33
CA ARG A 51 -10.56 -8.42 0.82
C ARG A 51 -10.00 -8.14 2.21
N THR A 52 -9.68 -6.88 2.47
CA THR A 52 -9.17 -6.45 3.77
C THR A 52 -10.33 -6.26 4.76
N PRO A 53 -10.24 -6.75 6.01
CA PRO A 53 -11.30 -6.53 7.01
C PRO A 53 -11.61 -5.07 7.31
N LEU A 54 -10.62 -4.18 7.10
CA LEU A 54 -10.75 -2.73 7.30
C LEU A 54 -11.65 -2.07 6.24
N GLN A 55 -11.79 -2.66 5.05
CA GLN A 55 -12.64 -2.16 3.96
C GLN A 55 -13.21 -3.33 3.16
N PRO A 56 -14.27 -3.99 3.67
CA PRO A 56 -14.86 -5.17 3.04
C PRO A 56 -15.61 -4.85 1.73
N ASP A 57 -15.96 -3.58 1.50
CA ASP A 57 -16.69 -3.15 0.31
C ASP A 57 -15.81 -3.06 -0.95
N ILE A 58 -14.49 -3.04 -0.78
CA ILE A 58 -13.55 -2.91 -1.90
C ILE A 58 -13.26 -4.30 -2.47
N PRO A 59 -13.45 -4.51 -3.78
CA PRO A 59 -13.16 -5.79 -4.42
C PRO A 59 -11.65 -6.04 -4.54
N THR A 60 -11.27 -7.30 -4.70
CA THR A 60 -9.89 -7.65 -5.08
C THR A 60 -9.69 -7.48 -6.58
N MET A 61 -8.43 -7.41 -7.04
CA MET A 61 -8.11 -7.44 -8.47
C MET A 61 -8.61 -8.72 -9.15
N GLU A 62 -8.61 -9.85 -8.44
CA GLU A 62 -9.16 -11.12 -8.91
C GLU A 62 -10.68 -11.05 -9.10
N GLU A 63 -11.42 -10.50 -8.13
CA GLU A 63 -12.87 -10.29 -8.25
C GLU A 63 -13.22 -9.26 -9.33
N ALA A 64 -12.31 -8.32 -9.62
CA ALA A 64 -12.42 -7.36 -10.71
C ALA A 64 -12.10 -7.97 -12.10
N GLY A 65 -11.72 -9.26 -12.16
CA GLY A 65 -11.45 -9.98 -13.41
C GLY A 65 -9.99 -9.97 -13.86
N TYR A 66 -9.06 -9.56 -13.00
CA TYR A 66 -7.61 -9.50 -13.27
C TYR A 66 -6.83 -10.38 -12.27
N PRO A 67 -7.01 -11.72 -12.30
CA PRO A 67 -6.35 -12.63 -11.37
C PRO A 67 -4.82 -12.56 -11.43
N GLU A 68 -4.25 -12.30 -12.60
CA GLU A 68 -2.80 -12.14 -12.82
C GLU A 68 -2.19 -10.91 -12.14
N ALA A 69 -3.02 -9.93 -11.76
CA ALA A 69 -2.61 -8.71 -11.07
C ALA A 69 -2.63 -8.85 -9.54
N THR A 70 -2.75 -10.06 -9.02
CA THR A 70 -2.71 -10.35 -7.59
C THR A 70 -1.28 -10.23 -7.07
N MET A 71 -1.06 -9.28 -6.16
CA MET A 71 0.23 -8.98 -5.56
C MET A 71 0.08 -8.75 -4.06
N SER A 72 0.88 -9.47 -3.27
CA SER A 72 1.03 -9.25 -1.84
C SER A 72 2.44 -8.77 -1.52
N VAL A 73 2.52 -7.73 -0.69
CA VAL A 73 3.80 -7.21 -0.20
C VAL A 73 4.10 -7.90 1.13
N LEU A 74 5.21 -8.64 1.19
CA LEU A 74 5.69 -9.24 2.42
C LEU A 74 6.61 -8.24 3.14
N PHE A 75 6.27 -7.92 4.39
CA PHE A 75 7.18 -7.19 5.28
C PHE A 75 7.98 -8.18 6.13
N GLY A 76 9.30 -8.08 6.06
CA GLY A 76 10.23 -8.86 6.88
C GLY A 76 11.04 -7.97 7.80
N CYS A 77 11.46 -8.51 8.95
CA CYS A 77 12.47 -7.89 9.80
C CYS A 77 13.84 -8.51 9.48
N SER A 78 14.86 -7.68 9.29
CA SER A 78 16.23 -8.12 9.04
C SER A 78 17.16 -7.53 10.09
N ALA A 79 18.17 -8.30 10.48
CA ALA A 79 19.21 -7.88 11.42
C ALA A 79 20.60 -8.14 10.82
N TRP A 80 21.61 -7.45 11.34
CA TRP A 80 23.01 -7.74 10.99
C TRP A 80 23.38 -9.15 11.47
N PRO A 81 24.08 -9.96 10.65
CA PRO A 81 24.39 -11.34 11.01
C PRO A 81 25.22 -11.45 12.29
N ASP A 82 26.17 -10.53 12.50
CA ASP A 82 27.16 -10.62 13.60
C ASP A 82 26.98 -9.58 14.71
N ARG A 83 25.90 -8.79 14.71
CA ARG A 83 25.64 -7.84 15.80
C ARG A 83 24.58 -8.40 16.73
N PRO A 84 24.85 -8.51 18.05
CA PRO A 84 23.81 -8.87 19.00
C PRO A 84 22.67 -7.86 18.87
N ILE A 85 21.44 -8.36 18.71
CA ILE A 85 20.25 -7.51 18.74
C ILE A 85 20.15 -6.95 20.17
N CYS A 86 20.60 -5.72 20.37
CA CYS A 86 20.47 -5.03 21.64
C CYS A 86 19.00 -4.68 21.86
N LEU A 87 18.20 -5.67 22.24
CA LEU A 87 16.84 -5.50 22.73
C LEU A 87 16.93 -4.79 24.08
N ARG A 88 17.08 -3.46 24.05
CA ARG A 88 16.95 -2.62 25.24
C ARG A 88 15.48 -2.67 25.64
N ARG A 89 15.15 -3.66 26.47
CA ARG A 89 13.84 -3.80 27.09
C ARG A 89 13.63 -2.56 27.96
N SER A 90 12.91 -1.55 27.47
CA SER A 90 12.51 -0.44 28.34
C SER A 90 11.59 -1.05 29.40
N ARG A 91 12.10 -1.20 30.63
CA ARG A 91 11.23 -1.35 31.79
C ARG A 91 10.42 -0.06 31.86
N ARG A 92 9.21 -0.07 31.27
CA ARG A 92 8.18 0.90 31.65
C ARG A 92 7.70 0.48 33.03
N ASN A 93 7.87 1.41 33.96
CA ASN A 93 7.23 1.39 35.27
C ASN A 93 5.72 1.60 35.08
#